data_AF-A0A7J9GAV6-F1
#
_entry.id   AF-A0A7J9GAV6-F1
#
_cell.length_a   1.000
_cell.length_b   1.000
_cell.length_c   1.000
_cell.angle_alpha   90.00
_cell.angle_beta   90.00
_cell.angle_gamma   90.00
#
_symmetry.space_group_name_H-M   'P 1'
#
loop_
_entity.id
_entity.type
_entity.pdbx_description
1 polymer ?
#
loop_
_entity_poly.entity_id
_entity_poly.type
_entity_poly.pdbx_seq_one_letter_code
_entity_poly.pdbx_strand_id
1 'polypeptide(L)'
;MKNLGGDFHKYFRRVILSHFGHEPLKHKLLSQFEDVIKHELQDWSKLPQVDLKHQTASMLFNMASKILMSCVPEENLGHDLSDILQGLMTFPVYFPGTAFYKCLKKKEKALKLTSGVLEERMNLYPTDKADLLEKMVGDMGNEAGLTKQFVSHALFGLLIATIETIAPTITLAAKYLLDNPSALQHLT
;
A
#
# COMPACT_ATOMS: atom_id res chain seq x y z
N MET A 1 -27.63 -12.32 18.81
CA MET A 1 -27.00 -12.46 17.47
C MET A 1 -25.64 -11.78 17.53
N LYS A 2 -24.53 -12.51 17.35
CA LYS A 2 -23.19 -11.89 17.26
C LYS A 2 -23.17 -10.98 16.04
N ASN A 3 -22.68 -9.74 16.19
CA ASN A 3 -22.53 -8.82 15.07
C ASN A 3 -21.35 -9.28 14.21
N LEU A 4 -21.62 -10.19 13.27
CA LEU A 4 -20.60 -10.83 12.43
C LEU A 4 -19.67 -9.80 11.75
N GLY A 5 -20.23 -8.67 11.29
CA GLY A 5 -19.43 -7.60 10.68
C GLY A 5 -18.57 -6.83 11.69
N GLY A 6 -19.09 -6.55 12.88
CA GLY A 6 -18.36 -5.86 13.93
C GLY A 6 -17.19 -6.68 14.50
N ASP A 7 -17.42 -7.97 14.73
CA ASP A 7 -16.38 -8.87 15.25
C ASP A 7 -15.28 -9.13 14.22
N PHE A 8 -15.66 -9.34 12.95
CA PHE A 8 -14.70 -9.48 11.86
C PHE A 8 -13.88 -8.20 11.63
N HIS A 9 -14.51 -7.02 11.68
CA HIS A 9 -13.79 -5.76 11.57
C HIS A 9 -12.79 -5.57 12.73
N LYS A 10 -13.16 -5.93 13.96
CA LYS A 10 -12.24 -5.90 15.11
C LYS A 10 -11.05 -6.84 14.90
N TYR A 11 -11.29 -8.05 14.41
CA TYR A 11 -10.25 -9.00 14.02
C TYR A 11 -9.29 -8.37 12.99
N PHE A 12 -9.84 -7.88 11.88
CA PHE A 12 -9.05 -7.34 10.78
C PHE A 12 -8.23 -6.13 11.22
N ARG A 13 -8.83 -5.21 11.98
CA ARG A 13 -8.14 -4.06 12.57
C ARG A 13 -6.98 -4.50 13.46
N ARG A 14 -7.17 -5.53 14.29
CA ARG A 14 -6.11 -6.06 15.17
C ARG A 14 -4.95 -6.63 14.36
N VAL A 15 -5.22 -7.38 13.29
CA VAL A 15 -4.17 -7.93 12.40
C VAL A 15 -3.39 -6.82 11.68
N ILE A 16 -4.07 -5.77 11.22
CA ILE A 16 -3.39 -4.61 10.64
C ILE A 16 -2.49 -3.96 11.69
N LEU A 17 -3.01 -3.67 12.89
CA LEU A 17 -2.26 -3.00 13.94
C LEU A 17 -1.11 -3.85 14.51
N SER A 18 -1.15 -5.18 14.40
CA SER A 18 0.00 -6.00 14.77
C SER A 18 1.19 -5.87 13.81
N HIS A 19 0.98 -5.32 12.61
CA HIS A 19 2.03 -5.12 11.60
C HIS A 19 2.32 -3.63 11.32
N PHE A 20 1.31 -2.76 11.44
CA PHE A 20 1.37 -1.32 11.18
C PHE A 20 1.12 -0.45 12.43
N GLY A 21 0.93 -1.05 13.60
CA GLY A 21 0.63 -0.32 14.83
C GLY A 21 1.85 0.33 15.46
N HIS A 22 1.64 0.92 16.63
CA HIS A 22 2.66 1.66 17.37
C HIS A 22 3.92 0.83 17.66
N GLU A 23 3.75 -0.42 18.11
CA GLU A 23 4.88 -1.28 18.50
C GLU A 23 5.78 -1.66 17.30
N PRO A 24 5.27 -2.24 16.19
CA PRO A 24 6.10 -2.46 14.99
C PRO A 24 6.73 -1.18 14.46
N LEU A 25 5.99 -0.06 14.49
CA LEU A 25 6.49 1.22 14.02
C LEU A 25 7.72 1.67 14.81
N LYS A 26 7.60 1.71 16.13
CA LYS A 26 8.65 2.18 17.04
C LYS A 26 9.89 1.28 17.00
N HIS A 27 9.71 -0.03 16.95
CA HIS A 27 10.80 -0.98 17.15
C HIS A 27 11.46 -1.48 15.87
N LYS A 28 10.79 -1.38 14.71
CA LYS A 28 11.28 -1.95 13.46
C LYS A 28 11.08 -1.05 12.25
N LEU A 29 9.87 -0.55 12.03
CA LEU A 29 9.54 0.09 10.76
C LEU A 29 10.16 1.49 10.64
N LEU A 30 10.28 2.25 11.75
CA LEU A 30 10.79 3.61 11.70
C LEU A 30 12.21 3.68 11.12
N SER A 31 13.13 2.85 11.62
CA SER A 31 14.50 2.81 11.11
C SER A 31 14.55 2.30 9.66
N GLN A 32 13.77 1.26 9.33
CA GLN A 32 13.69 0.75 7.95
C GLN A 32 13.17 1.80 6.98
N PHE A 33 12.16 2.57 7.37
CA PHE A 33 11.62 3.65 6.56
C PHE A 33 12.65 4.77 6.38
N GLU A 34 13.34 5.16 7.45
CA GLU A 34 14.39 6.16 7.37
C GLU A 34 15.50 5.75 6.40
N ASP A 35 15.96 4.51 6.46
CA ASP A 35 17.01 3.99 5.57
C ASP A 35 16.57 4.01 4.09
N VAL A 36 15.36 3.51 3.80
CA VAL A 36 14.84 3.54 2.43
C VAL A 36 14.60 4.97 1.95
N ILE A 37 14.02 5.84 2.78
CA ILE A 37 13.78 7.25 2.40
C ILE A 37 15.11 7.95 2.09
N LYS A 38 16.14 7.77 2.93
CA LYS A 38 17.46 8.35 2.68
C LYS A 38 18.05 7.85 1.37
N HIS A 39 17.97 6.55 1.11
CA HIS A 39 18.46 5.95 -0.13
C HIS A 39 17.75 6.53 -1.35
N GLU A 40 16.41 6.54 -1.35
CA GLU A 40 15.60 7.08 -2.44
C GLU A 40 15.87 8.56 -2.67
N LEU A 41 15.94 9.38 -1.61
CA LEU A 41 16.27 10.80 -1.73
C LEU A 41 17.67 11.04 -2.30
N GLN A 42 18.65 10.21 -1.92
CA GLN A 42 19.99 10.27 -2.51
C GLN A 42 19.96 9.95 -4.01
N ASP A 43 19.19 8.95 -4.42
CA ASP A 43 19.03 8.62 -5.84
C ASP A 43 18.29 9.70 -6.62
N TRP A 44 17.20 10.23 -6.07
CA TRP A 44 16.42 11.30 -6.67
C TRP A 44 17.24 12.59 -6.82
N SER A 45 18.17 12.86 -5.90
CA SER A 45 19.06 14.04 -5.96
C SER A 45 20.04 14.02 -7.15
N LYS A 46 20.30 12.84 -7.73
CA LYS A 46 21.16 12.68 -8.93
C LYS A 46 20.41 12.99 -10.22
N LEU A 47 19.08 13.07 -10.17
CA LEU A 47 18.24 13.33 -11.33
C LEU A 47 18.09 14.83 -11.58
N PRO A 48 18.02 15.27 -12.85
CA PRO A 48 17.80 16.68 -13.18
C PRO A 48 16.39 17.18 -12.80
N GLN A 49 15.42 16.27 -12.73
CA GLN A 49 14.04 16.55 -12.35
C GLN A 49 13.40 15.30 -11.74
N VAL A 50 12.49 15.51 -10.80
CA VAL A 50 11.80 14.44 -10.07
C VAL A 50 10.30 14.72 -10.07
N ASP A 51 9.50 13.77 -10.56
CA ASP A 51 8.06 13.73 -10.27
C ASP A 51 7.88 13.13 -8.86
N LEU A 52 7.75 14.01 -7.88
CA LEU A 52 7.73 13.61 -6.47
C LEU A 52 6.53 12.71 -6.13
N LYS A 53 5.35 12.94 -6.73
CA LYS A 53 4.17 12.10 -6.49
C LYS A 53 4.45 10.68 -6.99
N HIS A 54 4.97 10.57 -8.20
CA HIS A 54 5.22 9.29 -8.86
C HIS A 54 6.31 8.49 -8.17
N GLN A 55 7.45 9.13 -7.85
CA GLN A 55 8.56 8.47 -7.16
C GLN A 55 8.19 8.05 -5.74
N THR A 56 7.48 8.92 -5.00
CA THR A 56 6.98 8.58 -3.65
C THR A 56 5.99 7.41 -3.71
N ALA A 57 5.10 7.36 -4.70
CA ALA A 57 4.16 6.26 -4.86
C ALA A 57 4.86 4.90 -5.06
N SER A 58 5.93 4.86 -5.87
CA SER A 58 6.72 3.64 -6.07
C SER A 58 7.45 3.19 -4.80
N MET A 59 8.13 4.12 -4.12
CA MET A 59 8.77 3.85 -2.84
C MET A 59 7.78 3.28 -1.81
N LEU A 60 6.61 3.92 -1.65
CA LEU A 60 5.58 3.48 -0.72
C LEU A 60 4.99 2.11 -1.09
N PHE A 61 4.79 1.84 -2.39
CA PHE A 61 4.34 0.53 -2.86
C PHE A 61 5.34 -0.57 -2.46
N ASN A 62 6.64 -0.34 -2.65
CA ASN A 62 7.68 -1.29 -2.28
C ASN A 62 7.72 -1.52 -0.76
N MET A 63 7.65 -0.45 0.04
CA MET A 63 7.59 -0.55 1.49
C MET A 63 6.36 -1.33 1.97
N ALA A 64 5.18 -0.96 1.49
CA ALA A 64 3.94 -1.60 1.87
C ALA A 64 3.91 -3.07 1.45
N SER A 65 4.38 -3.41 0.25
CA SER A 65 4.45 -4.79 -0.22
C SER A 65 5.37 -5.65 0.64
N LYS A 66 6.54 -5.12 1.05
CA LYS A 66 7.43 -5.82 1.98
C LYS A 66 6.77 -6.10 3.34
N ILE A 67 6.01 -5.17 3.89
CA ILE A 67 5.31 -5.36 5.18
C ILE A 67 4.13 -6.33 5.03
N LEU A 68 3.38 -6.23 3.93
CA LEU A 68 2.15 -6.97 3.72
C LEU A 68 2.42 -8.43 3.32
N MET A 69 3.40 -8.68 2.46
CA MET A 69 3.59 -9.97 1.78
C MET A 69 5.06 -10.40 1.62
N SER A 70 6.01 -9.67 2.22
CA SER A 70 7.46 -9.95 2.13
C SER A 70 8.04 -10.03 0.70
N CYS A 71 7.30 -9.58 -0.30
CA CYS A 71 7.71 -9.55 -1.69
C CYS A 71 7.15 -8.31 -2.37
N VAL A 72 7.69 -7.97 -3.55
CA VAL A 72 7.15 -6.94 -4.43
C VAL A 72 6.60 -7.67 -5.65
N PRO A 73 5.28 -7.71 -5.87
CA PRO A 73 4.69 -8.58 -6.89
C PRO A 73 4.96 -8.11 -8.32
N GLU A 74 5.14 -6.80 -8.52
CA GLU A 74 5.51 -6.21 -9.80
C GLU A 74 6.07 -4.79 -9.56
N GLU A 75 7.27 -4.50 -10.10
CA GLU A 75 7.99 -3.23 -9.85
C GLU A 75 7.20 -1.98 -10.24
N ASN A 76 6.45 -2.03 -11.36
CA ASN A 76 5.72 -0.87 -11.88
C ASN A 76 4.31 -0.70 -11.32
N LEU A 77 3.85 -1.62 -10.45
CA LEU A 77 2.48 -1.58 -9.96
C LEU A 77 2.22 -0.35 -9.06
N GLY A 78 3.22 0.15 -8.33
CA GLY A 78 3.08 1.37 -7.55
C GLY A 78 2.70 2.59 -8.40
N HIS A 79 3.33 2.72 -9.56
CA HIS A 79 3.02 3.75 -10.54
C HIS A 79 1.62 3.58 -11.14
N ASP A 80 1.27 2.36 -11.55
CA ASP A 80 -0.07 2.05 -12.06
C ASP A 80 -1.16 2.40 -11.05
N LEU A 81 -0.92 2.18 -9.76
CA LEU A 81 -1.88 2.44 -8.70
C LEU A 81 -1.95 3.90 -8.21
N SER A 82 -1.02 4.77 -8.63
CA SER A 82 -0.90 6.14 -8.10
C SER A 82 -2.00 7.14 -8.51
N ASP A 83 -2.89 6.72 -9.43
CA ASP A 83 -4.07 7.51 -9.87
C ASP A 83 -5.36 6.69 -9.82
N ILE A 84 -5.36 5.55 -9.12
CA ILE A 84 -6.53 4.68 -9.05
C ILE A 84 -7.66 5.32 -8.26
N LEU A 85 -7.36 6.10 -7.21
CA LEU A 85 -8.37 6.80 -6.43
C LEU A 85 -9.01 7.92 -7.26
N GLN A 86 -8.22 8.65 -8.06
CA GLN A 86 -8.75 9.64 -8.99
C GLN A 86 -9.72 8.99 -9.99
N GLY A 87 -9.34 7.84 -10.54
CA GLY A 87 -10.20 7.06 -11.43
C GLY A 87 -11.50 6.60 -10.77
N LEU A 88 -11.44 6.18 -9.50
CA LEU A 88 -12.60 5.76 -8.70
C LEU A 88 -13.57 6.92 -8.43
N MET A 89 -13.05 8.14 -8.26
CA MET A 89 -13.84 9.35 -7.99
C MET A 89 -14.37 10.02 -9.26
N THR A 90 -14.16 9.43 -10.44
CA THR A 90 -14.74 9.93 -11.70
C THR A 90 -16.17 9.45 -11.94
N PHE A 91 -16.91 10.11 -12.83
CA PHE A 91 -18.23 9.65 -13.21
C PHE A 91 -18.15 8.23 -13.81
N PRO A 92 -18.98 7.27 -13.36
CA PRO A 92 -18.78 5.85 -13.62
C PRO A 92 -19.23 5.41 -15.03
N VAL A 93 -18.66 6.01 -16.07
CA VAL A 93 -18.87 5.58 -17.46
C VAL A 93 -17.99 4.38 -17.76
N TYR A 94 -18.58 3.21 -17.98
CA TYR A 94 -17.84 2.02 -18.42
C TYR A 94 -17.66 2.01 -19.95
N PHE A 95 -16.78 2.88 -20.45
CA PHE A 95 -16.45 2.96 -21.87
C PHE A 95 -14.92 3.02 -22.08
N PRO A 96 -14.33 2.27 -23.04
CA PRO A 96 -12.90 2.31 -23.30
C PRO A 96 -12.37 3.73 -23.50
N GLY A 97 -11.28 4.06 -22.80
CA GLY A 97 -10.67 5.39 -22.83
C GLY A 97 -11.06 6.31 -21.67
N THR A 98 -12.19 6.06 -21.00
CA THR A 98 -12.60 6.80 -19.79
C THR A 98 -11.69 6.51 -18.60
N ALA A 99 -11.63 7.45 -17.64
CA ALA A 99 -10.88 7.28 -16.40
C ALA A 99 -11.41 6.10 -15.56
N PHE A 100 -12.74 5.95 -15.46
CA PHE A 100 -13.38 4.84 -14.76
C PHE A 100 -13.02 3.49 -15.38
N TYR A 101 -13.06 3.36 -16.72
CA TYR A 101 -12.63 2.13 -17.39
C TYR A 101 -11.16 1.79 -17.12
N LYS A 102 -10.25 2.76 -17.23
CA LYS A 102 -8.82 2.57 -16.93
C LYS A 102 -8.59 2.14 -15.46
N CYS A 103 -9.32 2.75 -14.53
CA CYS A 103 -9.30 2.40 -13.12
C CYS A 103 -9.69 0.94 -12.87
N LEU A 104 -10.78 0.47 -13.50
CA LEU A 104 -11.20 -0.92 -13.39
C LEU A 104 -10.15 -1.90 -13.93
N LYS A 105 -9.47 -1.56 -15.03
CA LYS A 105 -8.37 -2.38 -15.57
C LYS A 105 -7.16 -2.45 -14.65
N LYS A 106 -6.79 -1.33 -14.02
CA LYS A 106 -5.74 -1.30 -12.99
C LYS A 106 -6.13 -2.14 -11.77
N LYS A 107 -7.38 -2.05 -11.31
CA LYS A 107 -7.93 -2.89 -10.23
C LYS A 107 -7.89 -4.39 -10.59
N GLU A 108 -8.35 -4.76 -11.78
CA GLU A 108 -8.32 -6.16 -12.26
C GLU A 108 -6.89 -6.72 -12.25
N LYS A 109 -5.92 -5.96 -12.77
CA LYS A 109 -4.49 -6.34 -12.76
C LYS A 109 -3.97 -6.54 -11.34
N ALA A 110 -4.20 -5.58 -10.45
CA ALA A 110 -3.71 -5.63 -9.08
C ALA A 110 -4.35 -6.75 -8.25
N LEU A 111 -5.65 -7.02 -8.44
CA LEU A 111 -6.33 -8.15 -7.81
C LEU A 111 -5.80 -9.49 -8.33
N LYS A 112 -5.48 -9.61 -9.62
CA LYS A 112 -4.86 -10.82 -10.17
C LYS A 112 -3.50 -11.08 -9.51
N LEU A 113 -2.66 -10.05 -9.36
CA LEU A 113 -1.34 -10.16 -8.73
C LEU A 113 -1.44 -10.55 -7.25
N THR A 114 -2.26 -9.84 -6.48
CA THR A 114 -2.46 -10.13 -5.05
C THR A 114 -3.12 -11.49 -4.81
N SER A 115 -3.97 -11.97 -5.72
CA SER A 115 -4.51 -13.33 -5.68
C SER A 115 -3.44 -14.38 -5.96
N GLY A 116 -2.56 -14.14 -6.94
CA GLY A 116 -1.43 -15.04 -7.22
C GLY A 116 -0.47 -15.17 -6.03
N VAL A 117 -0.10 -14.06 -5.39
CA VAL A 117 0.74 -14.07 -4.18
C VAL A 117 0.06 -14.83 -3.04
N LEU A 118 -1.25 -14.65 -2.86
CA LEU A 118 -2.00 -15.41 -1.86
C LEU A 118 -1.99 -16.91 -2.17
N GLU A 119 -2.26 -17.32 -3.40
CA GLU A 119 -2.27 -18.73 -3.80
C GLU A 119 -0.91 -19.39 -3.58
N GLU A 120 0.17 -18.73 -3.99
CA GLU A 120 1.54 -19.18 -3.72
C GLU A 120 1.76 -19.34 -2.22
N ARG A 121 1.38 -18.35 -1.41
CA ARG A 121 1.56 -18.43 0.04
C ARG A 121 0.79 -19.57 0.67
N MET A 122 -0.45 -19.79 0.25
CA MET A 122 -1.27 -20.90 0.77
C MET A 122 -0.68 -22.27 0.43
N ASN A 123 -0.05 -22.43 -0.73
CA ASN A 123 0.59 -23.68 -1.15
C ASN A 123 1.87 -23.98 -0.36
N LEU A 124 2.55 -22.95 0.14
CA LEU A 124 3.80 -23.06 0.89
C LEU A 124 3.61 -23.00 2.41
N TYR A 125 2.37 -22.82 2.89
CA TYR A 125 2.09 -22.59 4.31
C TYR A 125 2.35 -23.84 5.18
N PRO A 126 2.94 -23.69 6.39
CA PRO A 126 3.44 -22.45 6.98
C PRO A 126 4.82 -22.05 6.43
N THR A 127 5.06 -20.75 6.35
CA THR A 127 6.36 -20.18 5.98
C THR A 127 7.07 -19.55 7.18
N ASP A 128 8.33 -19.14 7.00
CA ASP A 128 9.11 -18.41 8.00
C ASP A 128 8.81 -16.89 8.00
N LYS A 129 7.89 -16.43 7.15
CA LYS A 129 7.56 -15.02 6.98
C LYS A 129 6.72 -14.52 8.15
N ALA A 130 7.16 -13.45 8.80
CA ALA A 130 6.38 -12.76 9.83
C ALA A 130 5.64 -11.53 9.27
N ASP A 131 4.99 -11.70 8.11
CA ASP A 131 4.21 -10.64 7.45
C ASP A 131 2.70 -10.80 7.67
N LEU A 132 1.96 -9.75 7.28
CA LEU A 132 0.52 -9.69 7.46
C LEU A 132 -0.20 -10.81 6.70
N LEU A 133 0.26 -11.17 5.50
CA LEU A 133 -0.30 -12.25 4.71
C LEU A 133 -0.15 -13.61 5.40
N GLU A 134 1.00 -13.91 6.00
CA GLU A 134 1.21 -15.16 6.75
C GLU A 134 0.17 -15.29 7.86
N LYS A 135 -0.04 -14.20 8.61
CA LYS A 135 -1.02 -14.16 9.70
C LYS A 135 -2.44 -14.41 9.18
N MET A 136 -2.81 -13.77 8.08
CA MET A 136 -4.14 -13.96 7.48
C MET A 136 -4.34 -15.37 6.93
N VAL A 137 -3.32 -15.97 6.29
CA VAL A 137 -3.41 -17.36 5.82
C VAL A 137 -3.56 -18.33 7.00
N GLY A 138 -2.79 -18.16 8.08
CA GLY A 138 -2.89 -19.00 9.26
C GLY A 138 -4.21 -18.90 10.03
N ASP A 139 -4.90 -17.76 9.92
CA ASP A 139 -6.21 -17.55 10.53
C ASP A 139 -7.37 -17.97 9.61
N MET A 140 -7.11 -18.35 8.35
CA MET A 140 -8.15 -18.81 7.43
C MET A 140 -8.85 -20.06 7.99
N GLY A 141 -10.18 -20.09 7.92
CA GLY A 141 -11.01 -21.16 8.49
C GLY A 141 -11.36 -20.98 9.96
N ASN A 142 -10.59 -20.17 10.71
CA ASN A 142 -10.91 -19.81 12.10
C ASN A 142 -11.78 -18.54 12.19
N GLU A 143 -11.67 -17.65 11.20
CA GLU A 143 -12.40 -16.39 11.13
C GLU A 143 -13.39 -16.41 9.95
N ALA A 144 -14.69 -16.39 10.26
CA ALA A 144 -15.76 -16.62 9.27
C ALA A 144 -15.78 -15.61 8.09
N GLY A 145 -15.20 -14.42 8.26
CA GLY A 145 -15.10 -13.41 7.20
C GLY A 145 -13.81 -13.47 6.38
N LEU A 146 -12.83 -14.29 6.77
CA LEU A 146 -11.50 -14.32 6.18
C LEU A 146 -11.43 -15.27 4.98
N THR A 147 -12.05 -14.87 3.87
CA THR A 147 -12.03 -15.63 2.62
C THR A 147 -10.82 -15.28 1.77
N LYS A 148 -10.46 -16.15 0.81
CA LYS A 148 -9.40 -15.85 -0.18
C LYS A 148 -9.66 -14.52 -0.90
N GLN A 149 -10.91 -14.33 -1.34
CA GLN A 149 -11.34 -13.09 -1.99
C GLN A 149 -11.11 -11.89 -1.08
N PHE A 150 -11.51 -11.96 0.20
CA PHE A 150 -11.29 -10.88 1.14
C PHE A 150 -9.80 -10.57 1.30
N VAL A 151 -8.94 -11.58 1.48
CA VAL A 151 -7.51 -11.36 1.68
C VAL A 151 -6.88 -10.68 0.46
N SER A 152 -7.17 -11.11 -0.76
CA SER A 152 -6.67 -10.43 -1.97
C SER A 152 -7.16 -8.97 -2.06
N HIS A 153 -8.43 -8.71 -1.73
CA HIS A 153 -8.99 -7.35 -1.71
C HIS A 153 -8.39 -6.51 -0.57
N ALA A 154 -8.09 -7.11 0.57
CA ALA A 154 -7.46 -6.45 1.71
C ALA A 154 -6.03 -6.04 1.37
N LEU A 155 -5.23 -6.92 0.77
CA LEU A 155 -3.88 -6.59 0.30
C LEU A 155 -3.91 -5.42 -0.70
N PHE A 156 -4.78 -5.52 -1.71
CA PHE A 156 -4.99 -4.45 -2.69
C PHE A 156 -5.41 -3.13 -2.03
N GLY A 157 -6.39 -3.17 -1.13
CA GLY A 157 -6.89 -1.99 -0.43
C GLY A 157 -5.84 -1.32 0.45
N LEU A 158 -5.02 -2.10 1.16
CA LEU A 158 -3.95 -1.59 2.01
C LEU A 158 -2.81 -0.95 1.21
N LEU A 159 -2.46 -1.52 0.05
CA LEU A 159 -1.50 -0.91 -0.88
C LEU A 159 -1.98 0.46 -1.36
N ILE A 160 -3.23 0.56 -1.82
CA ILE A 160 -3.82 1.82 -2.30
C ILE A 160 -3.95 2.83 -1.18
N ALA A 161 -4.44 2.41 -0.02
CA ALA A 161 -4.59 3.29 1.14
C ALA A 161 -3.26 3.95 1.54
N THR A 162 -2.14 3.24 1.38
CA THR A 162 -0.80 3.76 1.64
C THR A 162 -0.36 4.78 0.58
N ILE A 163 -0.53 4.45 -0.70
CA ILE A 163 -0.03 5.26 -1.82
C ILE A 163 -0.84 6.54 -2.01
N GLU A 164 -2.16 6.41 -2.14
CA GLU A 164 -3.06 7.50 -2.55
C GLU A 164 -3.30 8.54 -1.45
N THR A 165 -2.83 8.29 -0.23
CA THR A 165 -2.88 9.25 0.88
C THR A 165 -1.53 9.94 1.08
N ILE A 166 -0.44 9.17 1.17
CA ILE A 166 0.87 9.71 1.56
C ILE A 166 1.56 10.40 0.40
N ALA A 167 1.54 9.83 -0.82
CA ALA A 167 2.21 10.44 -1.98
C ALA A 167 1.72 11.87 -2.30
N PRO A 168 0.39 12.14 -2.40
CA PRO A 168 -0.08 13.51 -2.60
C PRO A 168 0.21 14.42 -1.39
N THR A 169 0.17 13.89 -0.16
CA THR A 169 0.50 14.67 1.05
C THR A 169 1.94 15.16 1.03
N ILE A 170 2.91 14.28 0.73
CA ILE A 170 4.33 14.65 0.60
C ILE A 170 4.53 15.63 -0.55
N THR A 171 3.85 15.41 -1.69
CA THR A 171 3.92 16.31 -2.84
C THR A 171 3.44 17.72 -2.48
N LEU A 172 2.31 17.84 -1.78
CA LEU A 172 1.77 19.12 -1.33
C LEU A 172 2.66 19.77 -0.28
N ALA A 173 3.18 19.00 0.69
CA ALA A 173 4.12 19.50 1.69
C ALA A 173 5.37 20.11 1.03
N ALA A 174 5.99 19.39 0.09
CA ALA A 174 7.14 19.88 -0.65
C ALA A 174 6.79 21.15 -1.45
N LYS A 175 5.65 21.16 -2.14
CA LYS A 175 5.17 22.35 -2.86
C LYS A 175 5.05 23.56 -1.93
N TYR A 176 4.38 23.42 -0.79
CA TYR A 176 4.19 24.53 0.14
C TYR A 176 5.49 25.02 0.76
N LEU A 177 6.45 24.13 1.02
CA LEU A 177 7.78 24.53 1.50
C LEU A 177 8.57 25.29 0.44
N LEU A 178 8.54 24.84 -0.82
CA LEU A 178 9.21 25.52 -1.93
C LEU A 178 8.60 26.90 -2.21
N ASP A 179 7.28 27.03 -2.08
CA ASP A 179 6.57 28.30 -2.22
C ASP A 179 6.79 29.24 -1.02
N ASN A 180 7.35 28.76 0.10
CA ASN A 180 7.61 29.54 1.33
C ASN A 180 9.06 29.37 1.82
N PRO A 181 10.06 30.03 1.18
CA PRO A 181 11.48 29.86 1.51
C PRO A 181 11.84 30.14 2.97
N SER A 182 11.13 31.06 3.64
CA SER A 182 11.35 31.33 5.06
C SER A 182 11.00 30.12 5.93
N ALA A 183 9.88 29.43 5.65
CA ALA A 183 9.51 28.22 6.38
C ALA A 183 10.51 27.08 6.13
N LEU A 184 10.96 26.93 4.88
CA LEU A 184 11.99 25.94 4.52
C LEU A 184 13.29 26.18 5.30
N GLN A 185 13.78 27.43 5.35
CA GLN A 185 14.99 27.79 6.11
C GLN A 185 14.90 27.54 7.61
N HIS A 186 13.71 27.59 8.21
CA HIS A 186 13.55 27.26 9.64
C HIS A 186 13.57 25.75 9.92
N LEU A 187 13.34 24.93 8.90
CA LEU A 187 13.28 23.46 9.03
C LEU A 187 14.60 22.77 8.64
N THR A 188 15.50 23.47 7.94
CA THR A 188 16.81 22.99 7.48
C THR A 188 17.94 23.68 8.23
#